data_AF-A0AAV1S4N7-F1
#
_entry.id   AF-A0AAV1S4N7-F1
#
_cell.length_a   1.000
_cell.length_b   1.000
_cell.length_c   1.000
_cell.angle_alpha   90.00
_cell.angle_beta   90.00
_cell.angle_gamma   90.00
#
_symmetry.space_group_name_H-M   'P 1'
#
loop_
_entity.id
_entity.type
_entity.pdbx_description
1 polymer ?
#
loop_
_entity_poly.entity_id
_entity_poly.type
_entity_poly.pdbx_seq_one_letter_code
_entity_poly.pdbx_strand_id
1 'polypeptide(L)'
;MWRIGWIGDRELHETKVKIGERSFTVKQIIDATKKFSPTRELGRGRSGIVYKAELPDLTVAVKKLDSKSKAVYEIASEVYAKKVLDLKHDNLVKLLSTYSKKRLHLLIYEHMELGSLGKVLFNPNSTVQLEWPKRFTICRGVAKGLKYLHERKPQIIHRNMKTNNILLDASFNPKISDFGLAKLYEEENPYIGIEARKDL
;
A
#
# COMPACT_ATOMS: atom_id res chain seq x y z
N MET A 1 17.63 23.58 0.97
CA MET A 1 18.67 22.79 0.27
C MET A 1 18.42 21.31 0.58
N TRP A 2 17.79 20.56 -0.32
CA TRP A 2 17.39 19.16 -0.07
C TRP A 2 18.51 18.20 -0.50
N ARG A 3 19.15 17.53 0.46
CA ARG A 3 20.17 16.50 0.20
C ARG A 3 19.50 15.13 0.08
N ILE A 4 19.00 14.80 -1.12
CA ILE A 4 18.73 13.41 -1.49
C ILE A 4 20.09 12.72 -1.60
N GLY A 5 20.39 11.80 -0.68
CA GLY A 5 21.64 11.04 -0.70
C GLY A 5 21.83 10.33 -2.05
N TRP A 6 22.80 10.80 -2.82
CA TRP A 6 23.56 10.10 -3.87
C TRP A 6 22.77 9.32 -4.94
N ILE A 7 21.57 9.74 -5.32
CA ILE A 7 21.02 9.42 -6.65
C ILE A 7 21.41 10.59 -7.56
N GLY A 8 22.09 10.31 -8.67
CA GLY A 8 22.49 11.37 -9.60
C GLY A 8 21.23 12.00 -10.21
N ASP A 9 21.17 13.32 -10.31
CA ASP A 9 19.99 14.01 -10.86
C ASP A 9 19.63 13.47 -12.25
N ARG A 10 20.64 13.20 -13.08
CA ARG A 10 20.52 12.54 -14.39
C ARG A 10 19.77 11.20 -14.32
N GLU A 11 20.04 10.39 -13.31
CA GLU A 11 19.44 9.06 -13.11
C GLU A 11 17.93 9.13 -12.85
N LEU A 12 17.47 10.18 -12.14
CA LEU A 12 16.05 10.43 -11.88
C LEU A 12 15.30 10.87 -13.13
N HIS A 13 15.99 11.53 -14.06
CA HIS A 13 15.45 11.98 -15.34
C HIS A 13 15.40 10.86 -16.38
N GLU A 14 16.36 9.93 -16.37
CA GLU A 14 16.43 8.84 -17.34
C GLU A 14 15.60 7.62 -16.94
N THR A 15 15.54 7.29 -15.63
CA THR A 15 14.82 6.09 -15.19
C THR A 15 13.30 6.29 -15.29
N LYS A 16 12.64 5.42 -16.07
CA LYS A 16 11.19 5.43 -16.25
C LYS A 16 10.50 4.33 -15.44
N VAL A 17 9.32 4.65 -14.94
CA VAL A 17 8.41 3.75 -14.24
C VAL A 17 7.13 3.65 -15.07
N LYS A 18 6.76 2.42 -15.46
CA LYS A 18 5.54 2.16 -16.23
C LYS A 18 4.34 2.07 -15.28
N ILE A 19 3.26 2.79 -15.60
CA ILE A 19 1.98 2.77 -14.90
C ILE A 19 0.89 2.57 -15.96
N GLY A 20 0.35 1.36 -16.07
CA GLY A 20 -0.53 0.98 -17.18
C GLY A 20 0.22 1.08 -18.52
N GLU A 21 -0.36 1.79 -19.48
CA GLU A 21 0.27 2.06 -20.79
C GLU A 21 1.22 3.26 -20.78
N ARG A 22 1.22 4.04 -19.69
CA ARG A 22 1.99 5.28 -19.57
C ARG A 22 3.33 5.03 -18.91
N SER A 23 4.31 5.89 -19.19
CA SER A 23 5.64 5.85 -18.56
C SER A 23 6.02 7.23 -18.06
N PHE A 24 6.45 7.30 -16.80
CA PHE A 24 6.87 8.54 -16.14
C PHE A 24 8.29 8.40 -15.62
N THR A 25 9.09 9.46 -15.69
CA THR A 25 10.40 9.47 -15.04
C THR A 25 10.23 9.45 -13.53
N VAL A 26 11.22 8.92 -12.81
CA VAL A 26 11.20 8.96 -11.33
C VAL A 26 11.12 10.41 -10.85
N LYS A 27 11.76 11.35 -11.55
CA LYS A 27 11.65 12.78 -11.28
C LYS A 27 10.21 13.30 -11.38
N GLN A 28 9.47 12.90 -12.42
CA GLN A 28 8.05 13.26 -12.56
C GLN A 28 7.20 12.72 -11.40
N ILE A 29 7.45 11.49 -10.95
CA ILE A 29 6.75 10.93 -9.78
C ILE A 29 7.05 11.76 -8.51
N ILE A 30 8.31 12.14 -8.30
CA ILE A 30 8.72 12.96 -7.15
C ILE A 30 8.08 14.35 -7.23
N ASP A 31 8.11 15.01 -8.38
CA ASP A 31 7.55 16.36 -8.55
C ASP A 31 6.03 16.37 -8.39
N ALA A 32 5.34 15.31 -8.87
CA ALA A 32 3.90 15.13 -8.69
C ALA A 32 3.47 15.06 -7.22
N THR A 33 4.36 14.62 -6.32
CA THR A 33 4.16 14.66 -4.85
C THR A 33 4.53 16.00 -4.22
N LYS A 34 4.83 17.03 -5.03
CA LYS A 34 5.49 18.28 -4.60
C LYS A 34 6.77 18.01 -3.79
N LYS A 35 7.60 17.08 -4.28
CA LYS A 35 8.86 16.65 -3.64
C LYS A 35 8.63 16.05 -2.24
N PHE A 36 7.62 15.21 -2.09
CA PHE A 36 7.19 14.61 -0.82
C PHE A 36 6.81 15.65 0.24
N SER A 37 6.07 16.68 -0.19
CA SER A 37 5.59 17.73 0.71
C SER A 37 4.58 17.16 1.73
N PRO A 38 4.64 17.57 3.01
CA PRO A 38 3.61 17.24 4.00
C PRO A 38 2.18 17.62 3.56
N THR A 39 2.04 18.65 2.72
CA THR A 39 0.73 19.07 2.17
C THR A 39 0.11 18.05 1.20
N ARG A 40 0.88 17.04 0.77
CA ARG A 40 0.40 15.93 -0.06
C ARG A 40 0.29 14.63 0.73
N GLU A 41 0.51 14.63 2.04
CA GLU A 41 0.47 13.42 2.87
C GLU A 41 -0.97 12.87 2.96
N LEU A 42 -1.14 11.63 2.51
CA LEU A 42 -2.40 10.87 2.64
C LEU A 42 -2.42 10.05 3.93
N GLY A 43 -1.25 9.69 4.45
CA GLY A 43 -1.13 8.97 5.71
C GLY A 43 0.30 8.55 6.00
N ARG A 44 0.55 8.19 7.26
CA ARG A 44 1.85 7.76 7.77
C ARG A 44 1.67 6.53 8.62
N GLY A 45 2.54 5.56 8.40
CA GLY A 45 2.56 4.30 9.13
C GLY A 45 3.98 3.85 9.41
N ARG A 46 4.09 2.64 9.98
CA ARG A 46 5.38 2.03 10.34
C ARG A 46 6.34 1.90 9.15
N SER A 47 5.80 1.59 7.97
CA SER A 47 6.59 1.32 6.76
C SER A 47 7.07 2.59 6.06
N GLY A 48 6.50 3.75 6.38
CA GLY A 48 6.78 5.02 5.71
C GLY A 48 5.54 5.89 5.53
N ILE A 49 5.62 6.78 4.54
CA ILE A 49 4.64 7.86 4.33
C ILE A 49 4.03 7.73 2.94
N VAL A 50 2.72 7.88 2.85
CA VAL A 50 1.96 7.84 1.59
C VAL A 50 1.63 9.27 1.17
N TYR A 51 1.95 9.61 -0.08
CA TYR A 51 1.71 10.92 -0.66
C TYR A 51 0.76 10.81 -1.85
N LYS A 52 -0.13 11.80 -2.02
CA LYS A 52 -0.87 12.00 -3.27
C LYS A 52 0.10 12.52 -4.33
N ALA A 53 0.11 11.90 -5.50
CA ALA A 53 0.83 12.37 -6.66
C ALA A 53 -0.13 12.65 -7.81
N GLU A 54 -0.09 13.88 -8.33
CA GLU A 54 -0.88 14.32 -9.48
C GLU A 54 0.02 14.32 -10.73
N LEU A 55 -0.12 13.27 -11.54
CA LEU A 55 0.53 13.14 -12.84
C LEU A 55 -0.44 13.62 -13.94
N PRO A 56 0.05 13.88 -15.17
CA PRO A 56 -0.84 14.18 -16.30
C PRO A 56 -1.96 13.13 -16.44
N ASP A 57 -3.19 13.58 -16.25
CA ASP A 57 -4.43 12.79 -16.35
C ASP A 57 -4.45 11.51 -15.48
N LEU A 58 -3.72 11.52 -14.37
CA LEU A 58 -3.62 10.38 -13.47
C LEU A 58 -3.27 10.81 -12.05
N THR A 59 -4.10 10.44 -11.09
CA THR A 59 -3.76 10.56 -9.66
C THR A 59 -3.37 9.20 -9.11
N VAL A 60 -2.25 9.13 -8.40
CA VAL A 60 -1.77 7.92 -7.72
C VAL A 60 -1.40 8.19 -6.27
N ALA A 61 -1.35 7.13 -5.47
CA ALA A 61 -0.80 7.16 -4.12
C ALA A 61 0.63 6.60 -4.12
N VAL A 62 1.61 7.39 -3.69
CA VAL A 62 3.02 7.03 -3.64
C VAL A 62 3.43 6.79 -2.19
N LYS A 63 3.61 5.51 -1.81
CA LYS A 63 4.18 5.13 -0.52
C LYS A 63 5.70 5.19 -0.62
N LYS A 64 6.28 6.21 -0.01
CA LYS A 64 7.73 6.34 0.18
C LYS A 64 8.11 5.64 1.47
N LEU A 65 8.94 4.61 1.35
CA LEU A 65 9.31 3.78 2.49
C LEU A 65 10.53 4.38 3.20
N ASP A 66 10.63 4.14 4.50
CA ASP A 66 11.79 4.55 5.27
C ASP A 66 13.04 3.80 4.82
N SER A 67 14.19 4.48 4.78
CA SER A 67 15.46 3.90 4.32
C SER A 67 16.16 3.00 5.35
N LYS A 68 15.48 2.66 6.45
CA LYS A 68 16.02 1.79 7.52
C LYS A 68 15.87 0.32 7.13
N SER A 69 16.81 -0.53 7.55
CA SER A 69 16.91 -1.96 7.19
C SER A 69 15.61 -2.77 7.36
N LYS A 70 14.77 -2.47 8.36
CA LYS A 70 13.47 -3.14 8.55
C LYS A 70 12.47 -2.91 7.40
N ALA A 71 12.55 -1.78 6.70
CA ALA A 71 11.68 -1.50 5.57
C ALA A 71 11.95 -2.41 4.36
N VAL A 72 13.18 -2.95 4.22
CA VAL A 72 13.55 -3.83 3.10
C VAL A 72 12.74 -5.13 3.10
N TYR A 73 12.50 -5.72 4.27
CA TYR A 73 11.68 -6.94 4.38
C TYR A 73 10.19 -6.69 4.12
N GLU A 74 9.66 -5.55 4.56
CA GLU A 74 8.28 -5.15 4.27
C GLU A 74 8.09 -4.84 2.77
N ILE A 75 9.08 -4.20 2.13
CA ILE A 75 9.13 -4.00 0.68
C ILE A 75 9.12 -5.34 -0.05
N ALA A 76 10.02 -6.25 0.34
CA ALA A 76 10.09 -7.57 -0.29
C ALA A 76 8.75 -8.31 -0.18
N SER A 77 8.10 -8.25 0.98
CA SER A 77 6.80 -8.89 1.21
C SER A 77 5.68 -8.24 0.38
N GLU A 78 5.60 -6.92 0.36
CA GLU A 78 4.54 -6.19 -0.36
C GLU A 78 4.71 -6.32 -1.89
N VAL A 79 5.96 -6.28 -2.38
CA VAL A 79 6.29 -6.55 -3.79
C VAL A 79 6.04 -8.01 -4.14
N TYR A 80 6.44 -8.95 -3.30
CA TYR A 80 6.21 -10.38 -3.51
C TYR A 80 4.71 -10.68 -3.58
N ALA A 81 3.93 -10.21 -2.59
CA ALA A 81 2.49 -10.42 -2.55
C ALA A 81 1.79 -9.83 -3.79
N LYS A 82 2.15 -8.61 -4.21
CA LYS A 82 1.43 -7.94 -5.31
C LYS A 82 1.94 -8.27 -6.71
N LYS A 83 3.23 -8.56 -6.88
CA LYS A 83 3.83 -8.85 -8.19
C LYS A 83 4.12 -10.32 -8.43
N VAL A 84 4.56 -11.06 -7.42
CA VAL A 84 4.94 -12.48 -7.58
C VAL A 84 3.71 -13.37 -7.44
N LEU A 85 2.87 -13.12 -6.43
CA LEU A 85 1.61 -13.88 -6.26
C LEU A 85 0.46 -13.35 -7.14
N ASP A 86 0.68 -12.23 -7.84
CA ASP A 86 -0.28 -11.57 -8.73
C ASP A 86 -1.66 -11.37 -8.08
N LEU A 87 -1.69 -10.76 -6.89
CA LEU A 87 -2.94 -10.50 -6.18
C LEU A 87 -3.75 -9.39 -6.86
N LYS A 88 -4.71 -9.82 -7.69
CA LYS A 88 -5.66 -8.97 -8.42
C LYS A 88 -7.08 -9.33 -8.02
N HIS A 89 -7.77 -8.38 -7.40
CA HIS A 89 -9.16 -8.52 -7.00
C HIS A 89 -9.74 -7.13 -6.71
N ASP A 90 -11.02 -6.91 -7.02
CA ASP A 90 -11.67 -5.58 -6.94
C ASP A 90 -11.65 -4.98 -5.52
N ASN A 91 -11.63 -5.83 -4.50
CA ASN A 91 -11.55 -5.43 -3.09
C ASN A 91 -10.14 -5.44 -2.50
N LEU A 92 -9.08 -5.45 -3.32
CA LEU A 92 -7.70 -5.23 -2.87
C LEU A 92 -7.10 -4.05 -3.61
N VAL A 93 -6.34 -3.20 -2.92
CA VAL A 93 -5.69 -2.05 -3.56
C VAL A 93 -4.65 -2.55 -4.56
N LYS A 94 -4.70 -1.98 -5.76
CA LYS A 94 -3.82 -2.29 -6.88
C LYS A 94 -2.49 -1.57 -6.73
N LEU A 95 -1.41 -2.34 -6.65
CA LEU A 95 -0.06 -1.85 -6.85
C LEU A 95 0.14 -1.67 -8.36
N LEU A 96 0.27 -0.42 -8.80
CA LEU A 96 0.45 -0.08 -10.21
C LEU A 96 1.90 -0.24 -10.65
N SER A 97 2.84 0.18 -9.81
CA SER A 97 4.26 0.10 -10.11
C SER A 97 5.13 0.25 -8.87
N THR A 98 6.44 0.07 -9.06
CA THR A 98 7.43 0.18 -7.98
C THR A 98 8.71 0.78 -8.52
N TYR A 99 9.40 1.54 -7.67
CA TYR A 99 10.78 1.96 -7.92
C TYR A 99 11.61 1.66 -6.67
N SER A 100 12.76 1.02 -6.84
CA SER A 100 13.65 0.70 -5.74
C SER A 100 15.09 0.81 -6.22
N LYS A 101 15.79 1.85 -5.76
CA LYS A 101 17.22 2.01 -6.04
C LYS A 101 17.91 2.82 -4.95
N LYS A 102 19.10 2.38 -4.53
CA LYS A 102 19.89 2.97 -3.44
C LYS A 102 19.02 3.14 -2.18
N ARG A 103 18.73 4.38 -1.77
CA ARG A 103 17.94 4.72 -0.56
C ARG A 103 16.52 5.21 -0.87
N LEU A 104 16.07 5.11 -2.12
CA LEU A 104 14.74 5.54 -2.53
C LEU A 104 13.91 4.33 -2.95
N HIS A 105 12.89 4.05 -2.15
CA HIS A 105 11.95 2.95 -2.36
C HIS A 105 10.53 3.51 -2.40
N LEU A 106 9.87 3.33 -3.54
CA LEU A 106 8.55 3.85 -3.84
C LEU A 106 7.64 2.70 -4.28
N LEU A 107 6.49 2.60 -3.64
CA LEU A 107 5.38 1.77 -4.10
C LEU A 107 4.27 2.71 -4.60
N ILE A 108 3.79 2.48 -5.81
CA ILE A 108 2.84 3.36 -6.50
C ILE A 108 1.54 2.60 -6.66
N TYR A 109 0.49 3.08 -6.02
CA TYR A 109 -0.84 2.46 -6.00
C TYR A 109 -1.87 3.33 -6.73
N GLU A 110 -2.99 2.71 -7.07
CA GLU A 110 -4.20 3.47 -7.37
C GLU A 110 -4.55 4.42 -6.21
N HIS A 111 -5.08 5.59 -6.56
CA HIS A 111 -5.56 6.55 -5.57
C HIS A 111 -6.95 6.15 -5.09
N MET A 112 -7.22 6.35 -3.80
CA MET A 112 -8.49 6.01 -3.16
C MET A 112 -9.06 7.31 -2.59
N GLU A 113 -10.07 7.88 -3.27
CA GLU A 113 -10.49 9.28 -3.10
C GLU A 113 -11.00 9.60 -1.69
N LEU A 114 -11.72 8.67 -1.08
CA LEU A 114 -12.28 8.85 0.26
C LEU A 114 -11.29 8.43 1.36
N GLY A 115 -10.08 7.98 0.98
CA GLY A 115 -9.04 7.57 1.90
C GLY A 115 -9.42 6.33 2.71
N SER A 116 -8.89 6.22 3.93
CA SER A 116 -9.15 5.07 4.79
C SER A 116 -10.51 5.14 5.48
N LEU A 117 -11.17 4.00 5.62
CA LEU A 117 -12.40 3.83 6.40
C LEU A 117 -12.24 4.34 7.84
N GLY A 118 -11.07 4.16 8.47
CA GLY A 118 -10.81 4.71 9.80
C GLY A 118 -10.91 6.23 9.87
N LYS A 119 -10.40 6.95 8.85
CA LYS A 119 -10.61 8.40 8.73
C LYS A 119 -12.09 8.74 8.54
N VAL A 120 -12.80 8.00 7.70
CA VAL A 120 -14.23 8.24 7.46
C VAL A 120 -15.07 8.04 8.73
N LEU A 121 -14.76 7.01 9.52
CA LEU A 121 -15.51 6.64 10.71
C LEU A 121 -15.18 7.50 11.95
N PHE A 122 -13.91 7.88 12.11
CA PHE A 122 -13.41 8.41 13.39
C PHE A 122 -12.89 9.85 13.32
N ASN A 123 -12.77 10.44 12.13
CA ASN A 123 -12.43 11.87 12.04
C ASN A 123 -13.69 12.70 12.30
N PRO A 124 -13.73 13.54 13.36
CA PRO A 124 -14.89 14.39 13.64
C PRO A 124 -15.18 15.40 12.51
N ASN A 125 -14.18 15.72 11.69
CA ASN A 125 -14.32 16.60 10.54
C ASN A 125 -14.68 15.84 9.24
N SER A 126 -14.96 14.54 9.31
CA SER A 126 -15.40 13.76 8.16
C SER A 126 -16.80 14.22 7.73
N THR A 127 -16.94 14.68 6.49
CA THR A 127 -18.24 15.01 5.88
C THR A 127 -18.92 13.79 5.25
N VAL A 128 -18.25 12.64 5.24
CA VAL A 128 -18.71 11.43 4.57
C VAL A 128 -19.72 10.70 5.43
N GLN A 129 -20.99 10.68 4.99
CA GLN A 129 -22.06 9.95 5.67
C GLN A 129 -22.12 8.49 5.22
N LEU A 130 -21.90 7.57 6.17
CA LEU A 130 -22.03 6.12 5.99
C LEU A 130 -23.37 5.65 6.54
N GLU A 131 -24.40 5.71 5.70
CA GLU A 131 -25.68 5.06 5.97
C GLU A 131 -25.56 3.54 5.94
N TRP A 132 -26.54 2.85 6.51
CA TRP A 132 -26.52 1.39 6.64
C TRP A 132 -26.22 0.63 5.32
N PRO A 133 -26.85 0.96 4.17
CA PRO A 133 -26.55 0.28 2.91
C PRO A 133 -25.09 0.39 2.47
N LYS A 134 -24.45 1.55 2.70
CA LYS A 134 -23.02 1.76 2.41
C LYS A 134 -22.14 0.93 3.33
N ARG A 135 -22.45 0.90 4.64
CA ARG A 135 -21.73 0.08 5.61
C ARG A 135 -21.79 -1.40 5.24
N PHE A 136 -22.98 -1.90 4.88
CA PHE A 136 -23.14 -3.28 4.44
C PHE A 136 -22.32 -3.59 3.18
N THR A 137 -22.33 -2.70 2.19
CA THR A 137 -21.52 -2.82 0.98
C THR A 137 -20.03 -2.89 1.30
N ILE A 138 -19.55 -2.05 2.22
CA ILE A 138 -18.17 -2.04 2.70
C ILE A 138 -17.81 -3.38 3.37
N CYS A 139 -18.62 -3.83 4.34
CA CYS A 139 -18.39 -5.10 5.03
C CYS A 139 -18.34 -6.28 4.05
N ARG A 140 -19.29 -6.33 3.10
CA ARG A 140 -19.36 -7.38 2.08
C ARG A 140 -18.13 -7.37 1.17
N GLY A 141 -17.66 -6.19 0.73
CA GLY A 141 -16.47 -6.10 -0.11
C GLY A 141 -15.19 -6.50 0.63
N VAL A 142 -15.03 -6.11 1.90
CA VAL A 142 -13.90 -6.57 2.74
C VAL A 142 -13.92 -8.09 2.90
N ALA A 143 -15.10 -8.68 3.16
CA ALA A 143 -15.24 -10.13 3.25
C ALA A 143 -14.87 -10.84 1.94
N LYS A 144 -15.29 -10.30 0.78
CA LYS A 144 -14.87 -10.83 -0.54
C LYS A 144 -13.36 -10.79 -0.73
N GLY A 145 -12.72 -9.66 -0.39
CA GLY A 145 -11.26 -9.52 -0.47
C GLY A 145 -10.52 -10.52 0.41
N LEU A 146 -10.97 -10.72 1.66
CA LEU A 146 -10.39 -11.70 2.58
C LEU A 146 -10.61 -13.15 2.10
N LYS A 147 -11.83 -13.47 1.65
CA LYS A 147 -12.16 -14.77 1.07
C LYS A 147 -11.21 -15.10 -0.08
N TYR A 148 -11.03 -14.16 -1.02
CA TYR A 148 -10.08 -14.31 -2.12
C TYR A 148 -8.67 -14.65 -1.65
N LEU A 149 -8.16 -13.98 -0.60
CA LEU A 149 -6.81 -14.26 -0.07
C LEU A 149 -6.71 -15.64 0.59
N HIS A 150 -7.73 -16.04 1.35
CA HIS A 150 -7.73 -17.28 2.14
C HIS A 150 -8.05 -18.53 1.29
N GLU A 151 -8.68 -18.38 0.13
CA GLU A 151 -8.94 -19.49 -0.81
C GLU A 151 -7.77 -19.78 -1.75
N ARG A 152 -6.71 -18.94 -1.75
CA ARG A 152 -5.49 -19.24 -2.53
C ARG A 152 -4.73 -20.42 -1.96
N LYS A 153 -3.89 -21.04 -2.80
CA LYS A 153 -2.93 -22.08 -2.41
C LYS A 153 -1.51 -21.66 -2.81
N PRO A 154 -0.59 -21.47 -1.84
CA PRO A 154 -0.84 -21.41 -0.39
C PRO A 154 -1.74 -20.23 0.01
N GLN A 155 -2.43 -20.34 1.15
CA GLN A 155 -3.31 -19.27 1.63
C GLN A 155 -2.48 -18.03 1.98
N ILE A 156 -3.08 -16.85 1.91
CA ILE A 156 -2.39 -15.61 2.24
C ILE A 156 -3.04 -14.97 3.45
N ILE A 157 -2.31 -14.87 4.56
CA ILE A 157 -2.78 -14.23 5.78
C ILE A 157 -2.29 -12.77 5.79
N HIS A 158 -3.23 -11.82 5.81
CA HIS A 158 -2.92 -10.38 5.77
C HIS A 158 -2.19 -9.88 7.04
N ARG A 159 -2.58 -10.39 8.21
CA ARG A 159 -2.03 -10.09 9.56
C ARG A 159 -2.10 -8.63 10.06
N ASN A 160 -2.60 -7.68 9.26
CA ASN A 160 -2.74 -6.27 9.66
C ASN A 160 -4.11 -5.69 9.27
N MET A 161 -5.19 -6.45 9.52
CA MET A 161 -6.55 -6.00 9.24
C MET A 161 -7.01 -4.99 10.29
N LYS A 162 -7.33 -3.78 9.83
CA LYS A 162 -7.87 -2.67 10.63
C LYS A 162 -8.54 -1.65 9.72
N THR A 163 -9.37 -0.78 10.27
CA THR A 163 -10.11 0.26 9.52
C THR A 163 -9.20 1.21 8.73
N ASN A 164 -7.98 1.47 9.20
CA ASN A 164 -7.00 2.30 8.48
C ASN A 164 -6.42 1.61 7.23
N ASN A 165 -6.52 0.28 7.14
CA ASN A 165 -6.04 -0.53 6.01
C ASN A 165 -7.18 -0.98 5.09
N ILE A 166 -8.37 -0.39 5.25
CA ILE A 166 -9.49 -0.51 4.31
C ILE A 166 -9.63 0.87 3.68
N LEU A 167 -9.31 0.99 2.40
CA LEU A 167 -9.44 2.24 1.65
C LEU A 167 -10.74 2.26 0.84
N LEU A 168 -11.28 3.44 0.60
CA LEU A 168 -12.53 3.65 -0.11
C LEU A 168 -12.28 4.51 -1.36
N ASP A 169 -12.78 4.05 -2.50
CA ASP A 169 -12.79 4.86 -3.72
C ASP A 169 -13.95 5.88 -3.68
N ALA A 170 -14.05 6.73 -4.70
CA ALA A 170 -15.13 7.72 -4.82
C ALA A 170 -16.55 7.13 -4.75
N SER A 171 -16.70 5.85 -5.08
CA SER A 171 -17.97 5.11 -5.12
C SER A 171 -18.22 4.27 -3.86
N PHE A 172 -17.43 4.48 -2.80
CA PHE A 172 -17.51 3.74 -1.53
C PHE A 172 -17.17 2.24 -1.65
N ASN A 173 -16.51 1.81 -2.73
CA ASN A 173 -16.04 0.44 -2.84
C ASN A 173 -14.81 0.24 -1.93
N PRO A 174 -14.82 -0.79 -1.07
CA PRO A 174 -13.71 -1.04 -0.15
C PRO A 174 -12.58 -1.81 -0.83
N LYS A 175 -11.35 -1.40 -0.56
CA LYS A 175 -10.14 -2.11 -0.95
C LYS A 175 -9.18 -2.30 0.22
N ILE A 176 -8.79 -3.55 0.47
CA ILE A 176 -7.80 -3.91 1.49
C ILE A 176 -6.42 -3.44 1.02
N SER A 177 -5.68 -2.77 1.90
CA SER A 177 -4.35 -2.20 1.65
C SER A 177 -3.32 -2.66 2.68
N ASP A 178 -2.05 -2.30 2.46
CA ASP A 178 -0.94 -2.50 3.41
C ASP A 178 -0.57 -3.97 3.68
N PHE A 179 -0.10 -4.63 2.61
CA PHE A 179 0.32 -6.04 2.61
C PHE A 179 1.75 -6.25 3.13
N GLY A 180 2.38 -5.23 3.74
CA GLY A 180 3.77 -5.33 4.22
C GLY A 180 3.99 -6.40 5.30
N LEU A 181 2.91 -6.85 5.96
CA LEU A 181 2.92 -7.96 6.91
C LEU A 181 2.21 -9.21 6.36
N ALA A 182 1.84 -9.28 5.09
CA ALA A 182 1.23 -10.49 4.54
C ALA A 182 2.23 -11.66 4.58
N LYS A 183 1.74 -12.88 4.81
CA LYS A 183 2.52 -14.11 4.73
C LYS A 183 1.73 -15.21 4.03
N LEU A 184 2.46 -16.10 3.37
CA LEU A 184 1.93 -17.39 2.99
C LEU A 184 1.65 -18.19 4.27
N TYR A 185 0.49 -18.81 4.32
CA TYR A 185 0.20 -19.83 5.31
C TYR A 185 0.96 -21.08 4.88
N GLU A 186 1.98 -21.42 5.65
CA GLU A 186 2.64 -22.72 5.60
C GLU A 186 2.03 -23.53 6.75
N GLU A 187 1.49 -24.72 6.46
CA GLU A 187 1.08 -25.68 7.49
C GLU A 187 2.34 -26.25 8.20
N GLU A 188 3.14 -25.40 8.82
CA GLU A 188 4.21 -25.83 9.72
C GLU A 188 3.67 -25.82 11.15
N ASN A 189 3.62 -27.04 11.70
CA ASN A 189 3.14 -27.44 13.01
C ASN A 189 3.02 -26.30 14.05
N PRO A 190 1.80 -25.92 14.49
CA PRO A 190 1.57 -24.84 15.45
C PRO A 190 2.25 -25.05 16.82
N TYR A 191 2.80 -26.25 17.09
CA TYR A 191 3.51 -26.58 18.32
C TYR A 191 5.00 -26.18 18.34
N ILE A 192 5.62 -25.84 17.20
CA ILE A 192 7.06 -25.46 17.17
C ILE A 192 7.35 -24.18 17.99
N GLY A 193 6.40 -23.24 18.01
CA GLY A 193 6.51 -22.02 18.83
C GLY A 193 6.30 -22.23 20.34
N ILE A 194 5.73 -23.37 20.74
CA ILE A 194 5.49 -23.74 22.15
C ILE A 194 6.68 -24.51 22.71
N GLU A 195 7.34 -25.35 21.91
CA GLU A 195 8.55 -26.08 22.32
C GLU A 195 9.75 -25.14 22.49
N ALA A 196 9.92 -24.15 21.62
CA ALA A 196 11.01 -23.17 21.73
C ALA A 196 10.93 -22.23 22.97
N ARG A 197 9.84 -22.28 23.75
CA ARG A 197 9.69 -21.54 25.01
C ARG A 197 9.83 -22.41 26.27
N LYS A 198 10.06 -23.71 26.13
CA LYS A 198 10.35 -24.59 27.27
C LYS A 198 11.83 -24.63 27.63
N ASP A 199 12.69 -24.15 26.73
CA ASP A 199 14.15 -24.14 26.90
C ASP A 199 14.74 -22.73 27.15
N LEU A 200 13.91 -21.79 27.61
CA LEU A 200 14.29 -20.48 28.17
C LEU A 200 13.75 -20.36 29.59
#